data_AF-A0A315D9B2-F1
#
_entry.id   AF-A0A315D9B2-F1
#
_cell.length_a   1.000
_cell.length_b   1.000
_cell.length_c   1.000
_cell.angle_alpha   90.00
_cell.angle_beta   90.00
_cell.angle_gamma   90.00
#
_symmetry.space_group_name_H-M   'P 1'
#
loop_
_entity.id
_entity.type
_entity.pdbx_description
1 polymer ?
#
loop_
_entity_poly.entity_id
_entity_poly.type
_entity_poly.pdbx_seq_one_letter_code
_entity_poly.pdbx_strand_id
1 'polypeptide(L)' 'MALKTDPNFHEAGRRFFRDFSPGDEFYEHLIEAHNGLSDEQSEALNARLILLLANHIGDLKVLREALDKARAGA' A
#
# COMPACT_ATOMS: atom_id res chain seq x y z
N MET A 1 -4.60 2.58 -16.82
CA MET A 1 -5.57 3.25 -15.91
C MET A 1 -4.89 4.48 -15.30
N ALA A 2 -5.60 5.42 -14.68
CA ALA A 2 -4.97 6.51 -13.91
C ALA A 2 -4.77 6.07 -12.45
N LEU A 3 -3.78 6.63 -11.75
CA LEU A 3 -3.59 6.37 -10.33
C LEU A 3 -4.78 6.91 -9.53
N LYS A 4 -5.39 6.05 -8.71
CA LYS A 4 -6.42 6.46 -7.74
C LYS A 4 -5.73 6.99 -6.48
N THR A 5 -6.10 8.19 -6.05
CA THR A 5 -5.57 8.82 -4.83
C THR A 5 -6.62 8.98 -3.73
N ASP A 6 -7.89 8.77 -4.05
CA ASP A 6 -8.97 8.74 -3.07
C ASP A 6 -9.00 7.39 -2.33
N PRO A 7 -9.56 7.32 -1.11
CA PRO A 7 -9.74 6.06 -0.39
C PRO A 7 -10.45 5.01 -1.25
N ASN A 8 -9.78 3.89 -1.53
CA ASN A 8 -10.29 2.80 -2.37
C ASN A 8 -10.00 1.42 -1.74
N PHE A 9 -9.87 1.34 -0.42
CA PHE A 9 -9.74 0.06 0.26
C PHE A 9 -11.10 -0.63 0.36
N HIS A 10 -11.18 -1.88 -0.09
CA HIS A 10 -12.42 -2.66 -0.08
C HIS A 10 -12.12 -4.16 -0.05
N GLU A 11 -13.04 -4.93 0.52
CA GLU A 11 -12.98 -6.39 0.54
C GLU A 11 -14.33 -6.93 0.03
N ALA A 12 -14.28 -7.82 -0.98
CA ALA A 12 -15.48 -8.32 -1.63
C ALA A 12 -16.36 -9.08 -0.62
N GLY A 13 -17.62 -8.68 -0.49
CA GLY A 13 -18.57 -9.30 0.45
C GLY A 13 -18.52 -8.77 1.89
N ARG A 14 -17.59 -7.86 2.21
CA ARG A 14 -17.51 -7.21 3.52
C ARG A 14 -18.06 -5.78 3.44
N ARG A 15 -19.04 -5.46 4.30
CA ARG A 15 -19.59 -4.10 4.41
C ARG A 15 -18.93 -3.39 5.58
N PHE A 16 -18.21 -2.32 5.28
CA PHE A 16 -17.61 -1.47 6.29
C PHE A 16 -18.61 -0.38 6.70
N PHE A 17 -18.76 -0.15 8.00
CA PHE A 17 -19.66 0.88 8.54
C PHE A 17 -19.07 2.29 8.44
N ARG A 18 -17.75 2.40 8.25
CA ARG A 18 -17.02 3.65 7.96
C ARG A 18 -16.04 3.39 6.82
N ASP A 19 -15.95 4.33 5.88
CA ASP A 19 -15.16 4.18 4.65
C ASP A 19 -13.63 4.07 4.90
N PHE A 20 -13.14 4.52 6.06
CA PHE A 20 -11.71 4.49 6.41
C PHE A 20 -11.25 3.22 7.13
N SER A 21 -12.18 2.46 7.72
CA SER A 21 -11.86 1.26 8.51
C SER A 21 -11.04 0.19 7.77
N PRO A 22 -11.25 -0.09 6.47
CA PRO A 22 -10.41 -1.06 5.77
C PRO A 22 -8.96 -0.59 5.58
N GLY A 23 -8.74 0.72 5.46
CA GLY A 23 -7.39 1.30 5.36
C GLY A 23 -6.66 1.20 6.70
N ASP A 24 -7.39 1.46 7.80
CA ASP A 24 -6.86 1.31 9.16
C ASP A 24 -6.47 -0.14 9.45
N GLU A 25 -7.31 -1.12 9.07
CA GLU A 25 -7.01 -2.56 9.24
C GLU A 25 -5.76 -2.98 8.45
N PHE A 26 -5.61 -2.52 7.20
CA PHE A 26 -4.40 -2.81 6.43
C PHE A 26 -3.16 -2.17 7.06
N TYR A 27 -3.28 -0.94 7.57
CA TYR A 27 -2.18 -0.24 8.21
C TYR A 27 -1.74 -0.92 9.53
N GLU A 28 -2.70 -1.42 10.31
CA GLU A 28 -2.42 -2.23 11.51
C GLU A 28 -1.63 -3.49 11.13
N HIS A 29 -2.10 -4.25 10.14
CA HIS A 29 -1.38 -5.44 9.67
C HIS A 29 0.01 -5.13 9.13
N LEU A 30 0.21 -3.97 8.49
CA LEU A 30 1.53 -3.54 8.05
C LEU A 30 2.45 -3.31 9.25
N ILE A 31 1.99 -2.60 10.29
CA ILE A 31 2.75 -2.39 11.53
C ILE A 31 3.12 -3.72 12.18
N GLU A 32 2.14 -4.63 12.30
CA GLU A 32 2.36 -5.96 12.88
C GLU A 32 3.44 -6.73 12.11
N ALA A 33 3.46 -6.62 10.78
CA ALA A 33 4.47 -7.29 9.93
C ALA A 33 5.90 -6.80 10.19
N HIS A 34 6.07 -5.59 10.73
CA HIS A 34 7.37 -5.04 11.12
C HIS A 34 7.79 -5.41 12.55
N ASN A 35 6.89 -5.94 13.37
CA ASN A 35 7.17 -6.22 14.78
C ASN A 35 8.28 -7.27 14.94
N GLY A 36 9.33 -6.92 15.69
CA GLY A 36 10.48 -7.80 15.94
C GLY A 36 11.53 -7.83 14.81
N LEU A 37 11.37 -7.02 13.76
CA LEU A 37 12.40 -6.85 12.72
C LEU A 37 13.41 -5.76 13.10
N SER A 38 14.66 -5.92 12.66
CA SER A 38 15.62 -4.80 12.64
C SER A 38 15.23 -3.78 11.57
N ASP A 39 15.85 -2.60 11.60
CA ASP A 39 15.64 -1.56 10.60
C ASP A 39 15.95 -2.07 9.18
N GLU A 40 17.04 -2.80 8.99
CA GLU A 40 17.41 -3.37 7.68
C GLU A 40 16.42 -4.43 7.22
N GLN A 41 15.90 -5.25 8.14
CA GLN A 41 14.88 -6.25 7.83
C GLN A 41 13.54 -5.60 7.47
N SER A 42 13.20 -4.51 8.16
CA SER A 42 12.02 -3.68 7.91
C SER A 42 12.09 -3.03 6.52
N GLU A 43 13.24 -2.48 6.13
CA GLU A 43 13.48 -1.96 4.78
C GLU A 43 13.37 -3.06 3.72
N ALA A 44 13.96 -4.23 3.97
CA ALA A 44 13.87 -5.36 3.06
C ALA A 44 12.44 -5.90 2.92
N LEU A 45 11.61 -5.83 3.97
CA LEU A 45 10.18 -6.14 3.92
C LEU A 45 9.47 -5.15 3.00
N ASN A 46 9.68 -3.85 3.19
CA ASN A 46 9.07 -2.80 2.38
C ASN A 46 9.43 -2.92 0.89
N ALA A 47 10.70 -3.15 0.57
CA ALA A 47 11.14 -3.35 -0.82
C ALA A 47 10.43 -4.55 -1.48
N ARG A 48 10.31 -5.68 -0.77
CA ARG A 48 9.58 -6.87 -1.27
C ARG A 48 8.10 -6.59 -1.46
N LEU A 49 7.46 -5.93 -0.49
CA LEU A 49 6.05 -5.57 -0.56
C LEU A 49 5.77 -4.64 -1.76
N ILE A 50 6.59 -3.61 -1.96
CA ILE A 50 6.48 -2.70 -3.11
C ILE A 50 6.56 -3.47 -4.44
N LEU A 51 7.51 -4.40 -4.57
CA LEU A 51 7.65 -5.20 -5.79
C LEU A 51 6.45 -6.12 -6.04
N LEU A 52 5.91 -6.74 -4.99
CA LEU A 52 4.70 -7.58 -5.09
C LEU A 52 3.49 -6.77 -5.54
N LEU A 53 3.26 -5.60 -4.93
CA LEU A 53 2.17 -4.69 -5.29
C LEU A 53 2.35 -4.13 -6.71
N ALA A 54 3.57 -3.76 -7.08
CA ALA A 54 3.87 -3.28 -8.43
C ALA A 54 3.58 -4.34 -9.49
N ASN A 55 3.95 -5.59 -9.22
CA ASN A 55 3.64 -6.71 -10.09
C ASN A 55 2.12 -6.98 -10.17
N HIS A 56 1.40 -6.87 -9.05
CA HIS A 56 -0.05 -7.02 -9.03
C HIS A 56 -0.77 -5.91 -9.82
N ILE A 57 -0.29 -4.66 -9.74
CA ILE A 57 -0.82 -3.52 -10.49
C ILE A 57 -0.54 -3.68 -12.00
N GLY A 58 0.68 -4.08 -12.38
CA GLY A 58 1.09 -4.41 -13.75
C GLY A 58 1.19 -3.23 -14.74
N ASP A 59 0.48 -2.13 -14.50
CA ASP A 59 0.48 -0.94 -15.36
C ASP A 59 1.64 0.03 -15.00
N LEU A 60 2.71 0.01 -15.81
CA LEU A 60 3.87 0.88 -15.64
C LEU A 60 3.53 2.38 -15.63
N LYS A 61 2.44 2.82 -16.28
CA LYS A 61 2.04 4.22 -16.25
C LYS A 61 1.53 4.60 -14.86
N VAL A 62 0.72 3.74 -14.24
CA VAL A 62 0.22 3.92 -12.87
C VAL A 62 1.39 3.94 -11.88
N LEU A 63 2.36 3.05 -12.04
CA LEU A 63 3.53 2.98 -11.17
C LEU A 63 4.41 4.23 -11.27
N ARG A 64 4.63 4.76 -12.48
CA ARG A 64 5.36 6.02 -12.68
C ARG A 64 4.64 7.21 -12.03
N GLU A 65 3.32 7.31 -12.24
CA GLU A 65 2.53 8.37 -11.60
C GLU A 65 2.58 8.27 -10.07
N ALA A 66 2.57 7.06 -9.51
CA ALA A 66 2.70 6.84 -8.07
C ALA A 66 4.05 7.29 -7.53
N LEU A 67 5.15 6.97 -8.23
CA LEU A 67 6.49 7.44 -7.86
C LEU A 67 6.60 8.97 -7.92
N ASP A 68 6.08 9.58 -8.97
CA ASP A 68 6.12 11.04 -9.13
C ASP A 68 5.36 11.75 -8.00
N LYS A 69 4.17 11.25 -7.64
CA LYS A 69 3.40 11.79 -6.50
C LYS A 69 4.09 11.55 -5.16
N ALA A 70 4.67 10.37 -4.94
CA ALA A 70 5.39 10.06 -3.70
C ALA A 70 6.61 10.98 -3.52
N ARG A 71 7.35 11.31 -4.59
CA ARG A 71 8.46 12.26 -4.55
C ARG A 71 8.02 13.70 -4.32
N ALA A 72 6.85 14.09 -4.80
CA ALA A 72 6.31 15.44 -4.65
C ALA A 72 5.75 15.71 -3.24
N GLY A 73 5.40 14.67 -2.48
CA GLY A 73 4.92 14.77 -1.10
C GLY A 73 6.01 14.65 -0.02
N ALA A 74 7.27 14.51 -0.43
CA ALA A 74 8.45 14.45 0.45
C ALA A 74 9.04 15.84 0.71
#